data_AF-A0A7C3B5G2-F1
#
_entry.id   AF-A0A7C3B5G2-F1
#
_cell.length_a   1.000
_cell.length_b   1.000
_cell.length_c   1.000
_cell.angle_alpha   90.00
_cell.angle_beta   90.00
_cell.angle_gamma   90.00
#
_symmetry.space_group_name_H-M   'P 1'
#
loop_
_entity.id
_entity.type
_entity.pdbx_description
1 polymer ?
#
loop_
_entity_poly.entity_id
_entity_poly.type
_entity_poly.pdbx_seq_one_letter_code
_entity_poly.pdbx_strand_id
1 'polypeptide(L)'
;MDQISNRLQSYLSDSLHDYQTKIDLLGLSCRAYNCLRRNKIETISNLIKKMIESDIKDFRNLGYKTEKEIEKKLIKFLNNYQHKKVSKECTAQISQKQVSVLIPTSRMSSKSWETKKQQETNKNFEQFSQSKIENLISSFRISERNWEIIKLRSVGNTYQIISEVFGVSRERIRQIIQCEIRKINNKIFSVIKFFDFLEEYLIPKIKTIEFSLNYFESIKTFTNLLSQIIGSDISESLCIKIILILRILPLMKNIKYLKKWQRISYFACSIHPIIIEHPLVKKQYIGRKKEKKKLSYTQLAYKVLSESTKPLHWQVIARKADKTGRRKSFNASGLYNALQSHKDVFVRVNQGAYGLKEWGLYEAEYFPEIIAKILKRGKFPLPLGKILFEVNKVRQMKRTSLILSLDLHPRFYKSINNTFGLRAWLEERYKQNLLTPDDFIEESKSYQRIEKAKSRGYNVEEIISLDKKQ
;
A
#
# COMPACT_ATOMS: atom_id res chain seq x y z
N MET A 1 37.30 -16.77 -48.07
CA MET A 1 37.65 -16.71 -46.62
C MET A 1 38.79 -15.71 -46.32
N ASP A 2 38.94 -14.60 -47.05
CA ASP A 2 40.30 -14.22 -47.52
C ASP A 2 40.87 -12.89 -46.98
N GLN A 3 40.56 -12.55 -45.72
CA GLN A 3 41.25 -11.45 -45.01
C GLN A 3 41.58 -11.81 -43.56
N ILE A 4 40.65 -12.46 -42.84
CA ILE A 4 40.88 -12.87 -41.45
C ILE A 4 41.90 -14.01 -41.38
N SER A 5 41.88 -14.97 -42.31
CA SER A 5 42.83 -16.10 -42.31
C SER A 5 44.28 -15.63 -42.45
N ASN A 6 44.58 -14.83 -43.47
CA ASN A 6 45.92 -14.27 -43.71
C ASN A 6 46.41 -13.44 -42.50
N ARG A 7 45.51 -12.64 -41.89
CA ARG A 7 45.81 -11.86 -40.69
C ARG A 7 45.99 -12.71 -39.42
N LEU A 8 45.42 -13.92 -39.37
CA LEU A 8 45.70 -14.88 -38.29
C LEU A 8 47.00 -15.65 -38.52
N GLN A 9 47.34 -15.97 -39.77
CA GLN A 9 48.63 -16.59 -40.14
C GLN A 9 49.83 -15.69 -39.79
N SER A 10 49.72 -14.36 -39.93
CA SER A 10 50.77 -13.42 -39.49
C SER A 10 50.97 -13.35 -37.97
N TYR A 11 50.13 -14.00 -37.15
CA TYR A 11 50.38 -14.19 -35.71
C TYR A 11 50.91 -15.61 -35.37
N LEU A 12 51.15 -16.46 -36.37
CA LEU A 12 51.73 -17.81 -36.20
C LEU A 12 53.22 -17.89 -36.58
N SER A 13 53.74 -16.96 -37.36
CA SER A 13 55.18 -16.83 -37.65
C SER A 13 56.00 -16.48 -36.41
N ASP A 14 55.43 -15.67 -35.52
CA ASP A 14 56.14 -15.04 -34.42
C ASP A 14 56.14 -15.91 -33.15
N SER A 15 57.17 -16.75 -33.01
CA SER A 15 57.50 -17.51 -31.78
C SER A 15 56.41 -18.48 -31.27
N LEU A 16 56.47 -19.72 -31.75
CA LEU A 16 55.50 -20.81 -31.56
C LEU A 16 55.28 -21.34 -30.11
N HIS A 17 55.72 -20.63 -29.05
CA HIS A 17 55.92 -21.22 -27.72
C HIS A 17 55.11 -20.66 -26.53
N ASP A 18 54.53 -19.45 -26.58
CA ASP A 18 54.03 -18.76 -25.36
C ASP A 18 52.50 -18.54 -25.27
N TYR A 19 51.70 -19.46 -25.85
CA TYR A 19 50.23 -19.35 -25.88
C TYR A 19 49.47 -20.57 -25.30
N GLN A 20 49.93 -21.07 -24.14
CA GLN A 20 49.08 -21.86 -23.23
C GLN A 20 47.95 -21.02 -22.57
N THR A 21 47.88 -19.72 -22.88
CA THR A 21 46.91 -18.76 -22.36
C THR A 21 45.48 -19.28 -22.51
N LYS A 22 44.76 -19.39 -21.39
CA LYS A 22 43.36 -19.86 -21.39
C LYS A 22 42.43 -18.86 -22.08
N ILE A 23 41.42 -19.38 -22.79
CA ILE A 23 40.38 -18.55 -23.42
C ILE A 23 39.56 -17.72 -22.42
N ASP A 24 39.67 -17.98 -21.12
CA ASP A 24 39.13 -17.15 -20.03
C ASP A 24 39.50 -15.65 -20.22
N LEU A 25 40.73 -15.35 -20.65
CA LEU A 25 41.25 -13.99 -20.79
C LEU A 25 40.71 -13.22 -22.02
N LEU A 26 40.00 -13.89 -22.93
CA LEU A 26 39.33 -13.24 -24.07
C LEU A 26 38.06 -12.47 -23.65
N GLY A 27 37.57 -12.66 -22.41
CA GLY A 27 36.37 -11.98 -21.90
C GLY A 27 35.11 -12.30 -22.72
N LEU A 28 35.03 -13.50 -23.29
CA LEU A 28 33.92 -13.98 -24.12
C LEU A 28 32.60 -14.04 -23.33
N SER A 29 31.46 -13.86 -24.02
CA SER A 29 30.16 -14.12 -23.41
C SER A 29 30.04 -15.57 -22.97
N CYS A 30 29.18 -15.83 -21.97
CA CYS A 30 28.89 -17.20 -21.52
C CYS A 30 28.42 -18.13 -22.65
N ARG A 31 27.89 -17.61 -23.77
CA ARG A 31 27.55 -18.44 -24.93
C ARG A 31 28.79 -18.81 -25.74
N ALA A 32 29.62 -17.85 -26.11
CA ALA A 32 30.87 -18.09 -26.83
C ALA A 32 31.82 -19.00 -26.04
N TYR A 33 32.05 -18.68 -24.76
CA TYR A 33 32.93 -19.43 -23.87
C TYR A 33 32.54 -20.92 -23.74
N ASN A 34 31.27 -21.19 -23.44
CA ASN A 34 30.79 -22.57 -23.30
C ASN A 34 30.73 -23.31 -24.65
N CYS A 35 30.65 -22.60 -25.78
CA CYS A 35 30.75 -23.22 -27.11
C CYS A 35 32.18 -23.74 -27.37
N LEU A 36 33.20 -22.94 -27.04
CA LEU A 36 34.61 -23.35 -27.20
C LEU A 36 34.99 -24.51 -26.27
N ARG A 37 34.67 -24.42 -24.97
CA ARG A 37 34.93 -25.49 -23.99
C ARG A 37 34.29 -26.83 -24.36
N ARG A 38 33.08 -26.82 -24.93
CA ARG A 38 32.39 -28.05 -25.39
C ARG A 38 33.07 -28.72 -26.59
N ASN A 39 33.74 -27.94 -27.43
CA ASN A 39 34.53 -28.43 -28.56
C ASN A 39 36.02 -28.60 -28.20
N LYS A 40 36.34 -28.75 -26.90
CA LYS A 40 37.69 -28.94 -26.34
C LYS A 40 38.71 -27.83 -26.66
N ILE A 41 38.24 -26.63 -27.01
CA ILE A 41 39.10 -25.45 -27.18
C ILE A 41 39.24 -24.76 -25.82
N GLU A 42 40.45 -24.83 -25.25
CA GLU A 42 40.76 -24.28 -23.92
C GLU A 42 41.83 -23.18 -23.95
N THR A 43 42.71 -23.21 -24.96
CA THR A 43 43.79 -22.24 -25.17
C THR A 43 43.50 -21.33 -26.37
N ILE A 44 44.09 -20.13 -26.35
CA ILE A 44 43.99 -19.18 -27.47
C ILE A 44 44.70 -19.73 -28.72
N SER A 45 45.79 -20.50 -28.56
CA SER A 45 46.45 -21.19 -29.68
C SER A 45 45.54 -22.20 -30.40
N ASN A 46 44.82 -23.05 -29.65
CA ASN A 46 43.88 -24.01 -30.25
C ASN A 46 42.70 -23.31 -30.95
N LEU A 47 42.27 -22.14 -30.44
CA LEU A 47 41.24 -21.32 -31.08
C LEU A 47 41.71 -20.76 -32.42
N ILE A 48 42.93 -20.20 -32.50
CA ILE A 48 43.49 -19.64 -33.74
C ILE A 48 43.61 -20.71 -34.82
N LYS A 49 44.16 -21.89 -34.47
CA LYS A 49 44.29 -23.02 -35.42
C LYS A 49 42.94 -23.41 -36.04
N LYS A 50 41.92 -23.66 -35.20
CA LYS A 50 40.59 -24.05 -35.68
C LYS A 50 39.84 -22.94 -36.44
N MET A 51 40.18 -21.66 -36.25
CA MET A 51 39.67 -20.56 -37.07
C MET A 51 40.30 -20.50 -38.47
N ILE A 52 41.58 -20.86 -38.61
CA ILE A 52 42.27 -20.93 -39.91
C ILE A 52 41.84 -22.18 -40.69
N GLU A 53 41.64 -23.30 -39.99
CA GLU A 53 41.21 -24.59 -40.57
C GLU A 53 39.75 -24.61 -41.06
N SER A 54 38.95 -23.56 -40.77
CA SER A 54 37.50 -23.41 -41.07
C SER A 54 36.52 -24.14 -40.14
N ASP A 55 36.95 -25.19 -39.44
CA ASP A 55 36.17 -26.08 -38.56
C ASP A 55 35.16 -25.41 -37.61
N ILE A 56 35.40 -24.16 -37.19
CA ILE A 56 34.55 -23.44 -36.24
C ILE A 56 33.09 -23.33 -36.73
N LYS A 57 32.85 -23.34 -38.04
CA LYS A 57 31.49 -23.22 -38.61
C LYS A 57 30.61 -24.43 -38.36
N ASP A 58 31.20 -25.60 -38.19
CA ASP A 58 30.47 -26.86 -37.93
C ASP A 58 30.17 -27.08 -36.43
N PHE A 59 30.59 -26.15 -35.56
CA PHE A 59 30.35 -26.25 -34.13
C PHE A 59 28.86 -26.12 -33.78
N ARG A 60 28.25 -27.26 -33.44
CA ARG A 60 26.85 -27.38 -32.99
C ARG A 60 26.49 -26.32 -31.93
N ASN A 61 25.58 -25.40 -32.29
CA ASN A 61 25.09 -24.23 -31.53
C ASN A 61 25.91 -22.92 -31.61
N LEU A 62 27.02 -22.88 -32.34
CA LEU A 62 27.59 -21.62 -32.79
C LEU A 62 26.60 -20.94 -33.74
N GLY A 63 26.43 -19.64 -33.61
CA GLY A 63 25.67 -18.84 -34.57
C GLY A 63 26.46 -17.58 -34.90
N TYR A 64 26.19 -16.98 -36.05
CA TYR A 64 26.88 -15.82 -36.61
C TYR A 64 27.19 -14.68 -35.61
N LYS A 65 26.25 -14.37 -34.69
CA LYS A 65 26.46 -13.34 -33.64
C LYS A 65 27.49 -13.74 -32.57
N THR A 66 27.71 -15.03 -32.37
CA THR A 66 28.71 -15.62 -31.45
C THR A 66 30.06 -15.80 -32.16
N GLU A 67 30.05 -16.21 -33.41
CA GLU A 67 31.23 -16.25 -34.31
C GLU A 67 31.90 -14.87 -34.36
N LYS A 68 31.16 -13.82 -34.76
CA LYS A 68 31.66 -12.43 -34.78
C LYS A 68 32.04 -11.85 -33.42
N GLU A 69 31.52 -12.40 -32.32
CA GLU A 69 31.95 -12.00 -30.97
C GLU A 69 33.35 -12.54 -30.67
N ILE A 70 33.61 -13.79 -31.05
CA ILE A 70 34.91 -14.47 -30.89
C ILE A 70 35.96 -13.80 -31.76
N GLU A 71 35.69 -13.59 -33.06
CA GLU A 71 36.57 -12.85 -33.98
C GLU A 71 36.98 -11.49 -33.40
N LYS A 72 36.00 -10.65 -33.04
CA LYS A 72 36.25 -9.28 -32.61
C LYS A 72 37.01 -9.20 -31.28
N LYS A 73 36.80 -10.16 -30.37
CA LYS A 73 37.53 -10.23 -29.10
C LYS A 73 38.93 -10.82 -29.26
N LEU A 74 39.10 -11.83 -30.12
CA LEU A 74 40.41 -12.41 -30.44
C LEU A 74 41.33 -11.38 -31.11
N ILE A 75 40.85 -10.66 -32.13
CA ILE A 75 41.62 -9.60 -32.82
C ILE A 75 41.99 -8.48 -31.82
N LYS A 76 41.05 -8.06 -30.96
CA LYS A 76 41.35 -7.07 -29.90
C LYS A 76 42.39 -7.59 -28.89
N PHE A 77 42.35 -8.86 -28.54
CA PHE A 77 43.32 -9.48 -27.64
C PHE A 77 44.71 -9.51 -28.26
N LEU A 78 44.84 -9.95 -29.52
CA LEU A 78 46.12 -10.06 -30.23
C LEU A 78 46.80 -8.70 -30.42
N ASN A 79 46.05 -7.68 -30.87
CA ASN A 79 46.55 -6.30 -30.96
C ASN A 79 47.06 -5.79 -29.59
N ASN A 80 46.28 -6.02 -28.52
CA ASN A 80 46.67 -5.63 -27.16
C ASN A 80 47.88 -6.42 -26.62
N TYR A 81 48.14 -7.63 -27.13
CA TYR A 81 49.27 -8.46 -26.72
C TYR A 81 50.59 -7.93 -27.30
N GLN A 82 50.60 -7.48 -28.56
CA GLN A 82 51.76 -6.83 -29.18
C GLN A 82 52.17 -5.56 -28.40
N HIS A 83 51.22 -4.66 -28.11
CA HIS A 83 51.48 -3.48 -27.27
C HIS A 83 52.04 -3.83 -25.88
N LYS A 84 51.58 -4.94 -25.27
CA LYS A 84 52.07 -5.41 -23.96
C LYS A 84 53.44 -6.09 -24.00
N LYS A 85 53.90 -6.59 -25.15
CA LYS A 85 55.27 -7.12 -25.30
C LYS A 85 56.26 -5.95 -25.26
N VAL A 86 56.03 -4.94 -26.10
CA VAL A 86 56.81 -3.68 -26.15
C VAL A 86 56.88 -2.99 -24.77
N SER A 87 55.77 -2.93 -24.01
CA SER A 87 55.80 -2.29 -22.69
C SER A 87 56.49 -3.10 -21.59
N LYS A 88 56.63 -4.42 -21.74
CA LYS A 88 57.14 -5.31 -20.67
C LYS A 88 58.67 -5.29 -20.57
N GLU A 89 59.35 -5.07 -21.69
CA GLU A 89 60.83 -4.97 -21.73
C GLU A 89 61.32 -3.77 -20.90
N CYS A 90 60.51 -2.73 -20.72
CA CYS A 90 60.82 -1.58 -19.88
C CYS A 90 60.53 -1.75 -18.37
N THR A 91 59.85 -2.81 -17.92
CA THR A 91 59.31 -2.88 -16.53
C THR A 91 59.69 -4.15 -15.76
N ALA A 92 60.94 -4.60 -15.91
CA ALA A 92 61.47 -5.82 -15.29
C ALA A 92 62.33 -5.56 -14.03
N GLN A 93 61.99 -4.56 -13.21
CA GLN A 93 62.70 -4.23 -11.96
C GLN A 93 61.71 -3.94 -10.80
N ILE A 94 62.17 -4.13 -9.55
CA ILE A 94 61.54 -3.72 -8.25
C ILE A 94 60.47 -4.70 -7.63
N SER A 95 60.99 -5.83 -7.11
CA SER A 95 60.91 -6.34 -5.70
C SER A 95 59.57 -6.62 -4.91
N GLN A 96 59.71 -7.18 -3.68
CA GLN A 96 58.71 -7.85 -2.81
C GLN A 96 58.94 -7.55 -1.29
N LYS A 97 57.95 -7.75 -0.39
CA LYS A 97 58.02 -8.20 1.07
C LYS A 97 56.64 -8.09 1.83
N GLN A 98 56.18 -9.06 2.66
CA GLN A 98 56.34 -9.36 4.14
C GLN A 98 55.63 -8.37 5.12
N VAL A 99 55.06 -8.68 6.32
CA VAL A 99 55.07 -9.88 7.25
C VAL A 99 53.68 -10.21 7.95
N SER A 100 53.52 -10.25 9.30
CA SER A 100 52.36 -10.84 10.09
C SER A 100 52.29 -10.40 11.59
N VAL A 101 51.32 -10.89 12.43
CA VAL A 101 51.35 -11.19 13.94
C VAL A 101 49.92 -11.37 14.61
N LEU A 102 49.79 -11.88 15.87
CA LEU A 102 48.58 -12.46 16.59
C LEU A 102 48.33 -11.85 18.04
N ILE A 103 47.58 -12.33 19.09
CA ILE A 103 47.03 -13.67 19.50
C ILE A 103 45.91 -13.85 20.63
N PRO A 104 45.62 -12.98 21.64
CA PRO A 104 45.14 -13.39 23.02
C PRO A 104 43.62 -13.75 23.31
N THR A 105 43.29 -14.25 24.54
CA THR A 105 41.96 -14.86 24.96
C THR A 105 41.59 -14.76 26.49
N SER A 106 40.36 -15.20 26.93
CA SER A 106 39.84 -15.59 28.32
C SER A 106 38.46 -14.96 28.74
N ARG A 107 37.62 -15.36 29.74
CA ARG A 107 37.34 -16.61 30.54
C ARG A 107 35.97 -16.59 31.30
N MET A 108 35.36 -17.77 31.52
CA MET A 108 34.53 -18.25 32.70
C MET A 108 33.10 -17.75 33.06
N SER A 109 32.30 -18.73 33.58
CA SER A 109 31.09 -18.63 34.45
C SER A 109 29.76 -18.20 33.78
N SER A 110 28.53 -18.38 34.34
CA SER A 110 27.88 -19.38 35.25
C SER A 110 26.33 -19.10 35.26
N LYS A 111 25.38 -19.74 35.97
CA LYS A 111 25.35 -20.77 37.04
C LYS A 111 24.09 -21.70 36.89
N SER A 112 23.23 -21.86 37.90
CA SER A 112 22.04 -22.77 37.91
C SER A 112 21.13 -22.51 39.14
N TRP A 113 19.79 -22.48 38.98
CA TRP A 113 18.78 -22.59 40.09
C TRP A 113 17.32 -22.94 39.67
N GLU A 114 17.03 -23.26 38.40
CA GLU A 114 15.64 -23.45 37.90
C GLU A 114 15.25 -24.93 37.61
N THR A 115 16.10 -25.86 38.05
CA THR A 115 16.31 -27.18 37.44
C THR A 115 15.16 -28.20 37.54
N LYS A 116 14.11 -27.99 38.35
CA LYS A 116 13.04 -28.99 38.52
C LYS A 116 11.76 -28.73 37.71
N LYS A 117 11.48 -27.49 37.27
CA LYS A 117 10.34 -27.19 36.37
C LYS A 117 10.76 -27.11 34.90
N GLN A 118 12.07 -26.99 34.64
CA GLN A 118 12.66 -27.08 33.30
C GLN A 118 12.86 -28.53 32.82
N GLN A 119 12.92 -29.53 33.71
CA GLN A 119 13.26 -30.91 33.32
C GLN A 119 12.21 -31.58 32.40
N GLU A 120 10.93 -31.23 32.54
CA GLU A 120 9.88 -31.73 31.64
C GLU A 120 9.84 -30.99 30.30
N THR A 121 10.15 -29.68 30.28
CA THR A 121 10.23 -28.91 29.03
C THR A 121 11.49 -29.25 28.21
N ASN A 122 12.62 -29.52 28.88
CA ASN A 122 13.91 -29.76 28.24
C ASN A 122 13.94 -31.06 27.41
N LYS A 123 13.15 -32.08 27.79
CA LYS A 123 13.00 -33.32 27.00
C LYS A 123 12.51 -33.09 25.56
N ASN A 124 11.79 -31.99 25.29
CA ASN A 124 11.41 -31.60 23.92
C ASN A 124 12.48 -30.73 23.23
N PHE A 125 13.23 -29.91 23.97
CA PHE A 125 14.23 -29.00 23.40
C PHE A 125 15.47 -29.75 22.86
N GLU A 126 15.91 -30.85 23.49
CA GLU A 126 17.01 -31.70 22.99
C GLU A 126 16.75 -32.32 21.60
N GLN A 127 15.50 -32.30 21.12
CA GLN A 127 15.13 -32.92 19.85
C GLN A 127 15.79 -32.24 18.62
N PHE A 128 16.06 -30.94 18.64
CA PHE A 128 16.55 -30.17 17.46
C PHE A 128 17.77 -29.28 17.72
N SER A 129 19.00 -29.80 17.54
CA SER A 129 20.23 -28.99 17.48
C SER A 129 20.38 -28.25 16.15
N GLN A 130 21.24 -27.22 16.07
CA GLN A 130 21.60 -26.57 14.80
C GLN A 130 22.02 -27.60 13.75
N SER A 131 22.88 -28.57 14.09
CA SER A 131 23.34 -29.62 13.17
C SER A 131 22.22 -30.54 12.66
N LYS A 132 21.19 -30.83 13.48
CA LYS A 132 19.99 -31.56 13.00
C LYS A 132 19.19 -30.71 12.00
N ILE A 133 19.04 -29.41 12.26
CA ILE A 133 18.29 -28.51 11.36
C ILE A 133 19.06 -28.22 10.07
N GLU A 134 20.40 -28.12 10.12
CA GLU A 134 21.28 -28.06 8.94
C GLU A 134 21.11 -29.31 8.07
N ASN A 135 21.04 -30.50 8.67
CA ASN A 135 20.76 -31.75 7.94
C ASN A 135 19.35 -31.80 7.33
N LEU A 136 18.34 -31.25 8.02
CA LEU A 136 16.99 -31.09 7.46
C LEU A 136 16.99 -30.13 6.25
N ILE A 137 17.75 -29.03 6.30
CA ILE A 137 17.82 -28.04 5.22
C ILE A 137 18.69 -28.52 4.06
N SER A 138 19.81 -29.20 4.32
CA SER A 138 20.67 -29.80 3.30
C SER A 138 19.95 -30.90 2.51
N SER A 139 18.97 -31.58 3.15
CA SER A 139 18.13 -32.60 2.51
C SER A 139 17.46 -32.11 1.22
N PHE A 140 17.15 -30.81 1.09
CA PHE A 140 16.55 -30.21 -0.11
C PHE A 140 17.48 -30.21 -1.34
N ARG A 141 18.81 -30.36 -1.17
CA ARG A 141 19.83 -30.30 -2.24
C ARG A 141 19.77 -29.00 -3.07
N ILE A 142 19.79 -27.87 -2.36
CA ILE A 142 19.85 -26.50 -2.89
C ILE A 142 21.27 -25.97 -2.61
N SER A 143 21.95 -25.41 -3.61
CA SER A 143 23.28 -24.81 -3.45
C SER A 143 23.18 -23.40 -2.84
N GLU A 144 24.24 -22.94 -2.18
CA GLU A 144 24.29 -21.60 -1.57
C GLU A 144 24.00 -20.48 -2.58
N ARG A 145 24.58 -20.53 -3.79
CA ARG A 145 24.24 -19.61 -4.90
C ARG A 145 22.73 -19.59 -5.20
N ASN A 146 22.05 -20.73 -5.11
CA ASN A 146 20.62 -20.79 -5.38
C ASN A 146 19.81 -20.30 -4.17
N TRP A 147 20.28 -20.49 -2.94
CA TRP A 147 19.73 -19.82 -1.75
C TRP A 147 19.85 -18.30 -1.84
N GLU A 148 20.96 -17.76 -2.33
CA GLU A 148 21.15 -16.31 -2.54
C GLU A 148 20.20 -15.76 -3.61
N ILE A 149 20.02 -16.46 -4.74
CA ILE A 149 19.04 -16.12 -5.78
C ILE A 149 17.61 -16.05 -5.18
N ILE A 150 17.25 -17.01 -4.33
CA ILE A 150 15.97 -17.02 -3.60
C ILE A 150 15.90 -15.86 -2.59
N LYS A 151 16.97 -15.59 -1.83
CA LYS A 151 17.08 -14.49 -0.86
C LYS A 151 16.87 -13.13 -1.53
N LEU A 152 17.59 -12.84 -2.61
CA LEU A 152 17.44 -11.58 -3.36
C LEU A 152 16.02 -11.41 -3.91
N ARG A 153 15.40 -12.48 -4.42
CA ARG A 153 14.01 -12.42 -4.88
C ARG A 153 13.03 -12.20 -3.73
N SER A 154 13.28 -12.79 -2.56
CA SER A 154 12.49 -12.63 -1.33
C SER A 154 12.63 -11.24 -0.69
N VAL A 155 13.76 -10.56 -0.91
CA VAL A 155 13.97 -9.14 -0.57
C VAL A 155 13.29 -8.19 -1.60
N GLY A 156 12.70 -8.74 -2.66
CA GLY A 156 11.84 -8.01 -3.60
C GLY A 156 12.47 -7.72 -4.98
N ASN A 157 13.77 -7.98 -5.15
CA ASN A 157 14.50 -7.67 -6.38
C ASN A 157 13.86 -8.29 -7.62
N THR A 158 13.94 -7.57 -8.75
CA THR A 158 13.45 -8.06 -10.04
C THR A 158 14.34 -9.18 -10.57
N TYR A 159 13.81 -10.04 -11.44
CA TYR A 159 14.64 -11.04 -12.14
C TYR A 159 15.73 -10.41 -13.02
N GLN A 160 15.62 -9.13 -13.37
CA GLN A 160 16.62 -8.40 -14.15
C GLN A 160 17.86 -8.11 -13.30
N ILE A 161 17.69 -7.44 -12.16
CA ILE A 161 18.75 -7.12 -11.19
C ILE A 161 19.48 -8.40 -10.75
N ILE A 162 18.73 -9.46 -10.43
CA ILE A 162 19.31 -10.75 -10.02
C ILE A 162 20.09 -11.39 -11.18
N SER A 163 19.68 -11.20 -12.43
CA SER A 163 20.39 -11.76 -13.59
C SER A 163 21.70 -11.03 -13.90
N GLU A 164 21.75 -9.72 -13.68
CA GLU A 164 22.95 -8.89 -13.76
C GLU A 164 23.96 -9.29 -12.68
N VAL A 165 23.54 -9.34 -11.41
CA VAL A 165 24.38 -9.76 -10.27
C VAL A 165 25.01 -11.14 -10.47
N PHE A 166 24.28 -12.09 -11.06
CA PHE A 166 24.76 -13.47 -11.25
C PHE A 166 25.32 -13.77 -12.66
N GLY A 167 25.44 -12.78 -13.55
CA GLY A 167 26.04 -12.94 -14.89
C GLY A 167 25.27 -13.91 -15.80
N VAL A 168 23.95 -13.99 -15.67
CA VAL A 168 23.08 -14.94 -16.41
C VAL A 168 21.89 -14.22 -17.04
N SER A 169 21.02 -14.93 -17.76
CA SER A 169 19.79 -14.34 -18.31
C SER A 169 18.66 -14.27 -17.29
N ARG A 170 17.80 -13.25 -17.41
CA ARG A 170 16.55 -13.08 -16.65
C ARG A 170 15.70 -14.36 -16.63
N GLU A 171 15.60 -15.03 -17.78
CA GLU A 171 14.88 -16.30 -17.92
C GLU A 171 15.58 -17.45 -17.18
N ARG A 172 16.92 -17.50 -17.16
CA ARG A 172 17.66 -18.51 -16.38
C ARG A 172 17.42 -18.34 -14.88
N ILE A 173 17.34 -17.12 -14.36
CA ILE A 173 16.95 -16.86 -12.96
C ILE A 173 15.54 -17.39 -12.66
N ARG A 174 14.57 -17.12 -13.56
CA ARG A 174 13.20 -17.64 -13.42
C ARG A 174 13.17 -19.18 -13.38
N GLN A 175 13.93 -19.83 -14.25
CA GLN A 175 14.05 -21.30 -14.30
C GLN A 175 14.70 -21.88 -13.03
N ILE A 176 15.77 -21.26 -12.52
CA ILE A 176 16.42 -21.70 -11.27
C ILE A 176 15.41 -21.64 -10.13
N ILE A 177 14.75 -20.50 -9.92
CA ILE A 177 13.77 -20.33 -8.83
C ILE A 177 12.61 -21.33 -8.96
N GLN A 178 12.09 -21.58 -10.17
CA GLN A 178 11.06 -22.60 -10.38
C GLN A 178 11.56 -24.04 -10.14
N CYS A 179 12.85 -24.33 -10.40
CA CYS A 179 13.45 -25.63 -10.09
C CYS A 179 13.57 -25.85 -8.57
N GLU A 180 14.10 -24.86 -7.84
CA GLU A 180 14.28 -24.97 -6.38
C GLU A 180 12.94 -25.03 -5.64
N ILE A 181 11.92 -24.27 -6.05
CA ILE A 181 10.56 -24.38 -5.48
C ILE A 181 9.99 -25.80 -5.67
N ARG A 182 10.27 -26.47 -6.80
CA ARG A 182 9.88 -27.88 -7.01
C ARG A 182 10.65 -28.82 -6.07
N LYS A 183 11.96 -28.63 -5.86
CA LYS A 183 12.72 -29.43 -4.88
C LYS A 183 12.16 -29.29 -3.47
N ILE A 184 11.85 -28.05 -3.05
CA ILE A 184 11.23 -27.76 -1.75
C ILE A 184 9.88 -28.48 -1.65
N ASN A 185 8.98 -28.29 -2.61
CA ASN A 185 7.67 -28.95 -2.64
C ASN A 185 7.76 -30.48 -2.56
N ASN A 186 8.70 -31.09 -3.30
CA ASN A 186 8.86 -32.54 -3.35
C ASN A 186 9.49 -33.14 -2.07
N LYS A 187 10.14 -32.32 -1.24
CA LYS A 187 10.81 -32.76 0.00
C LYS A 187 10.29 -32.12 1.28
N ILE A 188 9.23 -31.30 1.20
CA ILE A 188 8.65 -30.59 2.35
C ILE A 188 8.22 -31.52 3.50
N PHE A 189 8.09 -32.82 3.22
CA PHE A 189 7.84 -33.84 4.25
C PHE A 189 8.99 -34.00 5.26
N SER A 190 10.25 -33.73 4.90
CA SER A 190 11.40 -33.91 5.81
C SER A 190 11.35 -32.94 7.00
N VAL A 191 10.89 -31.71 6.77
CA VAL A 191 10.77 -30.67 7.80
C VAL A 191 9.49 -30.74 8.64
N ILE A 192 8.60 -31.72 8.41
CA ILE A 192 7.28 -31.75 9.08
C ILE A 192 7.40 -31.66 10.60
N LYS A 193 8.18 -32.54 11.24
CA LYS A 193 8.30 -32.56 12.71
C LYS A 193 8.81 -31.23 13.28
N PHE A 194 9.72 -30.58 12.56
CA PHE A 194 10.32 -29.30 12.96
C PHE A 194 9.34 -28.13 12.79
N PHE A 195 8.59 -28.07 11.68
CA PHE A 195 7.60 -27.02 11.45
C PHE A 195 6.32 -27.19 12.28
N ASP A 196 5.99 -28.43 12.66
CA ASP A 196 4.93 -28.70 13.64
C ASP A 196 5.31 -28.13 15.02
N PHE A 197 6.52 -28.45 15.51
CA PHE A 197 7.09 -27.90 16.73
C PHE A 197 7.15 -26.35 16.71
N LEU A 198 7.58 -25.73 15.59
CA LEU A 198 7.59 -24.27 15.47
C LEU A 198 6.18 -23.66 15.45
N GLU A 199 5.21 -24.26 14.74
CA GLU A 199 3.82 -23.76 14.69
C GLU A 199 3.13 -23.86 16.06
N GLU A 200 3.53 -24.80 16.92
CA GLU A 200 3.05 -24.95 18.31
C GLU A 200 3.72 -23.96 19.29
N TYR A 201 5.06 -23.90 19.32
CA TYR A 201 5.79 -23.05 20.29
C TYR A 201 5.68 -21.55 19.99
N LEU A 202 5.40 -21.15 18.75
CA LEU A 202 5.24 -19.74 18.37
C LEU A 202 3.79 -19.21 18.57
N ILE A 203 2.80 -20.06 18.90
CA ILE A 203 1.40 -19.65 19.13
C ILE A 203 1.27 -18.50 20.15
N PRO A 204 1.84 -18.58 21.38
CA PRO A 204 1.71 -17.50 22.35
C PRO A 204 2.53 -16.26 21.95
N LYS A 205 3.76 -16.46 21.45
CA LYS A 205 4.70 -15.36 21.16
C LYS A 205 4.30 -14.52 19.93
N ILE A 206 3.63 -15.07 18.92
CA ILE A 206 3.25 -14.32 17.70
C ILE A 206 2.24 -13.18 17.99
N LYS A 207 1.44 -13.26 19.06
CA LYS A 207 0.45 -12.21 19.39
C LYS A 207 1.06 -10.87 19.83
N THR A 208 2.28 -10.86 20.34
CA THR A 208 2.93 -9.68 20.93
C THR A 208 4.02 -9.06 20.04
N ILE A 209 4.33 -9.67 18.89
CA ILE A 209 5.39 -9.18 18.00
C ILE A 209 4.83 -8.09 17.07
N GLU A 210 5.08 -6.83 17.42
CA GLU A 210 4.95 -5.72 16.48
C GLU A 210 6.09 -5.78 15.46
N PHE A 211 5.78 -6.19 14.23
CA PHE A 211 6.75 -6.27 13.14
C PHE A 211 7.30 -4.88 12.78
N SER A 212 8.61 -4.70 12.95
CA SER A 212 9.29 -3.50 12.46
C SER A 212 9.32 -3.45 10.93
N LEU A 213 9.64 -2.28 10.37
CA LEU A 213 9.72 -2.08 8.92
C LEU A 213 10.99 -2.67 8.28
N ASN A 214 11.95 -3.15 9.08
CA ASN A 214 13.28 -3.54 8.63
C ASN A 214 13.47 -5.06 8.55
N TYR A 215 13.92 -5.55 7.38
CA TYR A 215 14.19 -6.96 7.11
C TYR A 215 15.27 -7.55 8.03
N PHE A 216 16.35 -6.82 8.30
CA PHE A 216 17.48 -7.30 9.11
C PHE A 216 17.10 -7.43 10.59
N GLU A 217 16.37 -6.43 11.12
CA GLU A 217 15.86 -6.44 12.49
C GLU A 217 14.78 -7.52 12.70
N SER A 218 13.94 -7.75 11.69
CA SER A 218 13.00 -8.88 11.66
C SER A 218 13.69 -10.25 11.64
N ILE A 219 14.87 -10.37 11.02
CA ILE A 219 15.70 -11.58 11.12
C ILE A 219 16.30 -11.69 12.52
N LYS A 220 16.89 -10.63 13.06
CA LYS A 220 17.56 -10.64 14.38
C LYS A 220 16.59 -10.93 15.54
N THR A 221 15.34 -10.48 15.43
CA THR A 221 14.29 -10.86 16.39
C THR A 221 13.89 -12.32 16.23
N PHE A 222 13.79 -12.85 15.00
CA PHE A 222 13.50 -14.26 14.75
C PHE A 222 14.63 -15.21 15.15
N THR A 223 15.89 -14.85 14.94
CA THR A 223 17.06 -15.64 15.39
C THR A 223 17.08 -15.73 16.92
N ASN A 224 16.94 -14.61 17.62
CA ASN A 224 16.87 -14.58 19.08
C ASN A 224 15.69 -15.43 19.60
N LEU A 225 14.53 -15.36 18.94
CA LEU A 225 13.37 -16.20 19.29
C LEU A 225 13.61 -17.69 19.04
N LEU A 226 14.28 -18.07 17.95
CA LEU A 226 14.63 -19.47 17.68
C LEU A 226 15.68 -20.00 18.66
N SER A 227 16.74 -19.24 18.94
CA SER A 227 17.76 -19.64 19.95
C SER A 227 17.12 -19.83 21.33
N GLN A 228 16.17 -18.96 21.73
CA GLN A 228 15.38 -19.14 22.95
C GLN A 228 14.47 -20.39 22.93
N ILE A 229 13.96 -20.79 21.77
CA ILE A 229 13.03 -21.94 21.62
C ILE A 229 13.79 -23.27 21.53
N ILE A 230 15.09 -23.24 21.19
CA ILE A 230 15.91 -24.44 20.99
C ILE A 230 16.98 -24.61 22.09
N GLY A 231 17.32 -23.56 22.83
CA GLY A 231 18.29 -23.62 23.92
C GLY A 231 19.76 -23.63 23.46
N SER A 232 20.02 -23.37 22.17
CA SER A 232 21.36 -23.18 21.60
C SER A 232 21.40 -21.95 20.72
N ASP A 233 22.58 -21.36 20.53
CA ASP A 233 22.77 -20.38 19.47
C ASP A 233 22.52 -21.00 18.09
N ILE A 234 21.96 -20.20 17.18
CA ILE A 234 21.61 -20.61 15.82
C ILE A 234 22.09 -19.53 14.84
N SER A 235 22.84 -19.96 13.83
CA SER A 235 23.36 -19.03 12.81
C SER A 235 22.24 -18.29 12.05
N GLU A 236 22.43 -16.97 11.82
CA GLU A 236 21.46 -16.16 11.06
C GLU A 236 21.23 -16.70 9.65
N SER A 237 22.26 -17.29 9.04
CA SER A 237 22.19 -17.91 7.72
C SER A 237 21.18 -19.07 7.65
N LEU A 238 21.06 -19.87 8.72
CA LEU A 238 20.09 -20.95 8.83
C LEU A 238 18.68 -20.40 9.08
N CYS A 239 18.53 -19.41 9.96
CA CYS A 239 17.27 -18.73 10.21
C CYS A 239 16.70 -18.07 8.93
N ILE A 240 17.56 -17.48 8.10
CA ILE A 240 17.19 -16.98 6.76
C ILE A 240 16.68 -18.13 5.89
N LYS A 241 17.37 -19.28 5.81
CA LYS A 241 16.91 -20.44 5.01
C LYS A 241 15.53 -20.95 5.48
N ILE A 242 15.26 -20.99 6.78
CA ILE A 242 13.92 -21.30 7.34
C ILE A 242 12.88 -20.28 6.85
N ILE A 243 13.14 -18.97 7.02
CA ILE A 243 12.22 -17.90 6.58
C ILE A 243 11.93 -18.03 5.07
N LEU A 244 12.95 -18.33 4.24
CA LEU A 244 12.78 -18.49 2.79
C LEU A 244 11.89 -19.69 2.44
N ILE A 245 12.00 -20.84 3.14
CA ILE A 245 11.09 -21.98 2.96
C ILE A 245 9.66 -21.58 3.36
N LEU A 246 9.47 -20.96 4.53
CA LEU A 246 8.15 -20.54 5.03
C LEU A 246 7.47 -19.48 4.14
N ARG A 247 8.26 -18.63 3.48
CA ARG A 247 7.82 -17.66 2.46
C ARG A 247 7.48 -18.29 1.11
N ILE A 248 7.96 -19.52 0.82
CA ILE A 248 7.64 -20.26 -0.41
C ILE A 248 6.33 -21.06 -0.27
N LEU A 249 5.93 -21.46 0.93
CA LEU A 249 4.68 -22.20 1.19
C LEU A 249 3.41 -21.62 0.50
N PRO A 250 3.16 -20.29 0.45
CA PRO A 250 1.99 -19.74 -0.23
C PRO A 250 2.07 -19.77 -1.76
N LEU A 251 3.28 -19.90 -2.32
CA LEU A 251 3.52 -20.00 -3.75
C LEU A 251 3.39 -21.45 -4.26
N MET A 252 3.39 -22.42 -3.35
CA MET A 252 3.16 -23.83 -3.63
C MET A 252 1.66 -24.09 -3.80
N LYS A 253 1.27 -24.84 -4.84
CA LYS A 253 -0.13 -25.25 -5.07
C LYS A 253 -0.71 -26.18 -3.97
N ASN A 254 0.10 -26.61 -3.00
CA ASN A 254 -0.28 -27.58 -1.99
C ASN A 254 -0.86 -26.91 -0.73
N ILE A 255 -2.18 -26.69 -0.77
CA ILE A 255 -2.96 -26.02 0.30
C ILE A 255 -2.86 -26.76 1.65
N LYS A 256 -2.55 -28.06 1.69
CA LYS A 256 -2.47 -28.86 2.94
C LYS A 256 -1.44 -28.30 3.92
N TYR A 257 -0.23 -28.01 3.46
CA TYR A 257 0.85 -27.50 4.32
C TYR A 257 0.62 -26.04 4.73
N LEU A 258 0.07 -25.21 3.83
CA LEU A 258 -0.30 -23.82 4.13
C LEU A 258 -1.43 -23.71 5.18
N LYS A 259 -2.33 -24.70 5.24
CA LYS A 259 -3.33 -24.82 6.32
C LYS A 259 -2.70 -25.29 7.64
N LYS A 260 -1.65 -26.13 7.60
CA LYS A 260 -1.01 -26.69 8.81
C LYS A 260 -0.10 -25.68 9.51
N TRP A 261 0.70 -24.93 8.76
CA TRP A 261 1.72 -24.01 9.28
C TRP A 261 1.35 -22.55 9.02
N GLN A 262 0.11 -22.20 9.34
CA GLN A 262 -0.50 -20.95 8.93
C GLN A 262 0.07 -19.74 9.67
N ARG A 263 0.49 -19.91 10.93
CA ARG A 263 1.01 -18.81 11.78
C ARG A 263 2.47 -18.54 11.49
N ILE A 264 3.32 -19.57 11.33
CA ILE A 264 4.74 -19.38 11.01
C ILE A 264 4.94 -18.93 9.55
N SER A 265 4.10 -19.39 8.61
CA SER A 265 4.11 -18.85 7.24
C SER A 265 3.58 -17.40 7.20
N TYR A 266 2.53 -17.06 7.98
CA TYR A 266 2.08 -15.67 8.14
C TYR A 266 3.17 -14.77 8.73
N PHE A 267 3.88 -15.23 9.78
CA PHE A 267 5.01 -14.50 10.36
C PHE A 267 6.08 -14.21 9.30
N ALA A 268 6.57 -15.26 8.63
CA ALA A 268 7.63 -15.13 7.61
C ALA A 268 7.20 -14.25 6.43
N CYS A 269 5.93 -14.27 6.03
CA CYS A 269 5.37 -13.46 4.96
C CYS A 269 5.02 -12.00 5.38
N SER A 270 4.99 -11.70 6.68
CA SER A 270 4.72 -10.35 7.22
C SER A 270 5.97 -9.50 7.36
N ILE A 271 7.14 -10.13 7.54
CA ILE A 271 8.46 -9.48 7.43
C ILE A 271 8.57 -8.76 6.08
N HIS A 272 9.16 -7.56 6.04
CA HIS A 272 9.30 -6.79 4.78
C HIS A 272 10.26 -7.47 3.77
N PRO A 273 10.04 -7.36 2.44
CA PRO A 273 8.79 -6.97 1.79
C PRO A 273 7.68 -8.01 2.01
N ILE A 274 6.47 -7.50 2.18
CA ILE A 274 5.28 -8.28 2.54
C ILE A 274 4.83 -9.16 1.37
N ILE A 275 4.66 -10.46 1.60
CA ILE A 275 4.18 -11.43 0.60
C ILE A 275 2.65 -11.51 0.63
N ILE A 276 2.01 -10.92 -0.38
CA ILE A 276 0.56 -10.71 -0.46
C ILE A 276 -0.18 -12.01 -0.86
N GLU A 277 0.54 -13.01 -1.34
CA GLU A 277 0.06 -14.33 -1.73
C GLU A 277 -0.46 -15.15 -0.53
N HIS A 278 0.05 -14.91 0.69
CA HIS A 278 -0.43 -15.60 1.89
C HIS A 278 -1.83 -15.11 2.31
N PRO A 279 -2.85 -15.99 2.46
CA PRO A 279 -4.24 -15.58 2.68
C PRO A 279 -4.49 -14.63 3.86
N LEU A 280 -3.84 -14.86 5.02
CA LEU A 280 -3.97 -13.97 6.18
C LEU A 280 -3.33 -12.59 5.94
N VAL A 281 -2.12 -12.56 5.35
CA VAL A 281 -1.41 -11.33 4.99
C VAL A 281 -2.24 -10.54 3.97
N LYS A 282 -2.83 -11.22 2.98
CA LYS A 282 -3.75 -10.62 2.00
C LYS A 282 -4.94 -9.94 2.67
N LYS A 283 -5.61 -10.62 3.63
CA LYS A 283 -6.72 -10.05 4.41
C LYS A 283 -6.28 -8.79 5.19
N GLN A 284 -5.19 -8.88 5.95
CA GLN A 284 -4.70 -7.77 6.77
C GLN A 284 -4.20 -6.58 5.92
N TYR A 285 -3.50 -6.85 4.82
CA TYR A 285 -3.02 -5.84 3.87
C TYR A 285 -4.18 -5.14 3.13
N ILE A 286 -5.25 -5.87 2.78
CA ILE A 286 -6.49 -5.27 2.28
C ILE A 286 -7.18 -4.42 3.35
N GLY A 287 -7.20 -4.85 4.62
CA GLY A 287 -7.66 -4.05 5.75
C GLY A 287 -6.90 -2.73 5.88
N ARG A 288 -5.57 -2.80 6.02
CA ARG A 288 -4.66 -1.65 6.07
C ARG A 288 -4.77 -0.74 4.82
N LYS A 289 -5.10 -1.27 3.64
CA LYS A 289 -5.41 -0.48 2.44
C LYS A 289 -6.81 0.18 2.48
N LYS A 290 -7.83 -0.47 3.04
CA LYS A 290 -9.16 0.14 3.27
C LYS A 290 -9.08 1.25 4.33
N GLU A 291 -8.24 1.10 5.34
CA GLU A 291 -7.95 2.13 6.35
C GLU A 291 -7.25 3.34 5.73
N LYS A 292 -6.17 3.12 4.95
CA LYS A 292 -5.40 4.18 4.29
C LYS A 292 -6.07 4.76 3.02
N LYS A 293 -7.21 4.22 2.57
CA LYS A 293 -7.99 4.81 1.46
C LYS A 293 -8.61 6.13 1.92
N LYS A 294 -8.39 7.21 1.16
CA LYS A 294 -9.08 8.49 1.37
C LYS A 294 -10.59 8.31 1.18
N LEU A 295 -11.39 8.63 2.19
CA LEU A 295 -12.85 8.68 2.09
C LEU A 295 -13.30 9.99 1.40
N SER A 296 -14.48 9.98 0.78
CA SER A 296 -15.18 11.22 0.39
C SER A 296 -15.65 12.01 1.63
N TYR A 297 -15.98 13.30 1.48
CA TYR A 297 -16.59 14.04 2.58
C TYR A 297 -17.96 13.47 2.96
N THR A 298 -18.74 12.94 2.00
CA THR A 298 -20.00 12.23 2.25
C THR A 298 -19.78 10.96 3.10
N GLN A 299 -18.81 10.12 2.77
CA GLN A 299 -18.48 8.92 3.54
C GLN A 299 -17.98 9.24 4.96
N LEU A 300 -17.26 10.36 5.14
CA LEU A 300 -16.82 10.82 6.45
C LEU A 300 -18.01 11.34 7.29
N ALA A 301 -18.87 12.17 6.70
CA ALA A 301 -20.07 12.67 7.36
C ALA A 301 -21.03 11.53 7.73
N TYR A 302 -21.26 10.58 6.82
CA TYR A 302 -22.06 9.38 7.08
C TYR A 302 -21.48 8.56 8.23
N LYS A 303 -20.17 8.23 8.20
CA LYS A 303 -19.53 7.47 9.28
C LYS A 303 -19.72 8.16 10.63
N VAL A 304 -19.40 9.45 10.71
CA VAL A 304 -19.51 10.25 11.94
C VAL A 304 -20.94 10.36 12.46
N LEU A 305 -21.94 10.39 11.57
CA LEU A 305 -23.34 10.37 11.95
C LEU A 305 -23.82 8.97 12.37
N SER A 306 -23.43 7.90 11.67
CA SER A 306 -23.74 6.51 12.04
C SER A 306 -23.13 6.09 13.39
N GLU A 307 -22.03 6.74 13.80
CA GLU A 307 -21.40 6.62 15.13
C GLU A 307 -22.05 7.57 16.17
N SER A 308 -23.27 8.06 15.92
CA SER A 308 -24.01 8.94 16.81
C SER A 308 -25.50 8.65 16.79
N THR A 309 -26.18 8.85 17.92
CA THR A 309 -27.61 8.54 18.09
C THR A 309 -28.54 9.74 17.95
N LYS A 310 -28.01 10.92 17.59
CA LYS A 310 -28.74 12.20 17.54
C LYS A 310 -28.16 13.10 16.44
N PRO A 311 -28.95 13.97 15.80
CA PRO A 311 -28.46 14.98 14.84
C PRO A 311 -27.35 15.86 15.43
N LEU A 312 -26.31 16.13 14.66
CA LEU A 312 -25.14 16.90 15.08
C LEU A 312 -25.00 18.20 14.29
N HIS A 313 -24.52 19.27 14.94
CA HIS A 313 -24.14 20.50 14.25
C HIS A 313 -22.96 20.23 13.30
N TRP A 314 -22.98 20.80 12.09
CA TRP A 314 -21.99 20.52 11.03
C TRP A 314 -20.53 20.73 11.48
N GLN A 315 -20.26 21.70 12.36
CA GLN A 315 -18.93 21.92 12.94
C GLN A 315 -18.48 20.76 13.84
N VAL A 316 -19.39 20.11 14.55
CA VAL A 316 -19.11 18.93 15.38
C VAL A 316 -18.86 17.72 14.49
N ILE A 317 -19.64 17.56 13.42
CA ILE A 317 -19.41 16.54 12.38
C ILE A 317 -18.02 16.74 11.76
N ALA A 318 -17.67 17.98 11.39
CA ALA A 318 -16.37 18.32 10.83
C ALA A 318 -15.21 18.02 11.78
N ARG A 319 -15.28 18.46 13.05
CA ARG A 319 -14.27 18.17 14.09
C ARG A 319 -14.10 16.66 14.35
N LYS A 320 -15.19 15.89 14.35
CA LYS A 320 -15.13 14.42 14.46
C LYS A 320 -14.54 13.77 13.21
N ALA A 321 -14.89 14.25 12.01
CA ALA A 321 -14.39 13.74 10.74
C ALA A 321 -12.88 13.96 10.56
N ASP A 322 -12.38 15.14 10.94
CA ASP A 322 -10.96 15.49 10.91
C ASP A 322 -10.13 14.57 11.82
N LYS A 323 -10.59 14.37 13.07
CA LYS A 323 -10.00 13.41 14.03
C LYS A 323 -9.90 11.95 13.53
N THR A 324 -10.57 11.57 12.43
CA THR A 324 -10.40 10.23 11.84
C THR A 324 -9.09 10.04 11.05
N GLY A 325 -8.35 11.12 10.76
CA GLY A 325 -7.07 11.07 10.05
C GLY A 325 -7.14 10.59 8.60
N ARG A 326 -8.33 10.41 8.01
CA ARG A 326 -8.54 9.80 6.68
C ARG A 326 -8.21 10.73 5.49
N ARG A 327 -7.76 11.96 5.74
CA ARG A 327 -7.32 12.94 4.73
C ARG A 327 -6.09 13.69 5.23
N LYS A 328 -5.15 14.01 4.33
CA LYS A 328 -3.97 14.85 4.64
C LYS A 328 -4.32 16.33 4.81
N SER A 329 -5.34 16.79 4.09
CA SER A 329 -5.92 18.12 4.21
C SER A 329 -7.43 17.98 4.36
N PHE A 330 -7.96 18.62 5.40
CA PHE A 330 -9.38 18.61 5.73
C PHE A 330 -9.93 20.04 5.57
N ASN A 331 -11.14 20.16 5.04
CA ASN A 331 -11.80 21.45 4.81
C ASN A 331 -13.24 21.31 5.33
N ALA A 332 -13.57 22.05 6.39
CA ALA A 332 -14.88 21.99 7.03
C ALA A 332 -16.00 22.49 6.10
N SER A 333 -15.74 23.50 5.28
CA SER A 333 -16.67 23.99 4.25
C SER A 333 -16.90 22.95 3.15
N GLY A 334 -15.86 22.19 2.79
CA GLY A 334 -15.98 21.04 1.88
C GLY A 334 -16.88 19.92 2.43
N LEU A 335 -16.89 19.72 3.76
CA LEU A 335 -17.82 18.79 4.42
C LEU A 335 -19.22 19.38 4.56
N TYR A 336 -19.36 20.69 4.85
CA TYR A 336 -20.66 21.36 4.86
C TYR A 336 -21.36 21.31 3.49
N ASN A 337 -20.63 21.57 2.41
CA ASN A 337 -21.17 21.47 1.05
C ASN A 337 -21.61 20.03 0.73
N ALA A 338 -20.86 19.02 1.18
CA ALA A 338 -21.24 17.62 1.02
C ALA A 338 -22.53 17.26 1.80
N LEU A 339 -22.71 17.79 3.03
CA LEU A 339 -23.96 17.65 3.79
C LEU A 339 -25.15 18.35 3.11
N GLN A 340 -24.92 19.51 2.50
CA GLN A 340 -25.98 20.34 1.90
C GLN A 340 -26.38 19.88 0.47
N SER A 341 -25.46 19.24 -0.26
CA SER A 341 -25.73 18.71 -1.61
C SER A 341 -26.45 17.36 -1.57
N HIS A 342 -26.10 16.50 -0.61
CA HIS A 342 -26.62 15.12 -0.54
C HIS A 342 -27.88 15.00 0.34
N LYS A 343 -28.97 15.65 -0.10
CA LYS A 343 -30.34 15.54 0.45
C LYS A 343 -30.92 14.10 0.37
N ASP A 344 -30.30 13.24 -0.43
CA ASP A 344 -30.57 11.82 -0.52
C ASP A 344 -30.16 11.06 0.75
N VAL A 345 -29.07 11.48 1.41
CA VAL A 345 -28.50 10.81 2.60
C VAL A 345 -28.69 11.63 3.87
N PHE A 346 -28.53 12.96 3.81
CA PHE A 346 -28.49 13.85 4.97
C PHE A 346 -29.73 14.75 5.03
N VAL A 347 -30.33 14.83 6.21
CA VAL A 347 -31.51 15.67 6.47
C VAL A 347 -31.14 16.77 7.45
N ARG A 348 -31.52 18.01 7.11
CA ARG A 348 -31.27 19.19 7.94
C ARG A 348 -32.43 19.41 8.92
N VAL A 349 -32.20 19.03 10.17
CA VAL A 349 -33.20 19.07 11.26
C VAL A 349 -33.28 20.46 11.91
N ASN A 350 -32.15 21.16 12.02
CA ASN A 350 -32.10 22.46 12.71
C ASN A 350 -31.08 23.42 12.09
N GLN A 351 -30.90 24.60 12.69
CA GLN A 351 -29.90 25.58 12.25
C GLN A 351 -28.50 24.94 12.30
N GLY A 352 -27.99 24.56 11.13
CA GLY A 352 -26.71 23.87 10.96
C GLY A 352 -26.66 22.41 11.46
N ALA A 353 -27.76 21.83 11.94
CA ALA A 353 -27.77 20.45 12.46
C ALA A 353 -28.30 19.45 11.45
N TYR A 354 -27.55 18.37 11.24
CA TYR A 354 -27.82 17.32 10.26
C TYR A 354 -27.93 15.95 10.93
N GLY A 355 -28.84 15.11 10.42
CA GLY A 355 -28.95 13.68 10.74
C GLY A 355 -29.00 12.83 9.47
N LEU A 356 -29.06 11.51 9.63
CA LEU A 356 -29.28 10.59 8.51
C LEU A 356 -30.76 10.52 8.15
N LYS A 357 -31.07 10.42 6.85
CA LYS A 357 -32.43 10.19 6.35
C LYS A 357 -33.04 8.87 6.86
N GLU A 358 -32.19 7.87 7.07
CA GLU A 358 -32.51 6.56 7.66
C GLU A 358 -33.15 6.65 9.05
N TRP A 359 -32.96 7.75 9.79
CA TRP A 359 -33.57 7.97 11.11
C TRP A 359 -35.03 8.46 11.04
N GLY A 360 -35.68 8.42 9.87
CA GLY A 360 -37.06 8.90 9.69
C GLY A 360 -37.20 10.42 9.87
N LEU A 361 -36.11 11.17 9.72
CA LEU A 361 -36.09 12.62 9.89
C LEU A 361 -36.60 13.33 8.63
N TYR A 362 -37.43 14.35 8.84
CA TYR A 362 -37.94 15.23 7.79
C TYR A 362 -37.16 16.56 7.76
N GLU A 363 -37.10 17.23 6.61
CA GLU A 363 -36.53 18.59 6.55
C GLU A 363 -37.41 19.55 7.36
N ALA A 364 -36.79 20.35 8.23
CA ALA A 364 -37.54 21.22 9.13
C ALA A 364 -38.09 22.46 8.40
N GLU A 365 -39.42 22.58 8.36
CA GLU A 365 -40.18 23.67 7.71
C GLU A 365 -39.61 25.06 7.96
N TYR A 366 -39.72 25.92 6.94
CA TYR A 366 -39.28 27.31 7.01
C TYR A 366 -40.27 28.14 7.83
N PHE A 367 -39.75 29.11 8.59
CA PHE A 367 -40.59 29.92 9.47
C PHE A 367 -41.75 30.66 8.77
N PRO A 368 -41.62 31.19 7.53
CA PRO A 368 -42.76 31.75 6.79
C PRO A 368 -43.86 30.73 6.44
N GLU A 369 -43.57 29.43 6.42
CA GLU A 369 -44.57 28.37 6.20
C GLU A 369 -45.30 28.06 7.51
N ILE A 370 -44.56 27.95 8.61
CA ILE A 370 -45.11 27.75 9.97
C ILE A 370 -46.04 28.91 10.35
N ILE A 371 -45.57 30.16 10.16
CA ILE A 371 -46.37 31.37 10.43
C ILE A 371 -47.62 31.40 9.53
N ALA A 372 -47.50 31.09 8.24
CA ALA A 372 -48.64 31.06 7.34
C ALA A 372 -49.67 29.97 7.74
N LYS A 373 -49.23 28.78 8.13
CA LYS A 373 -50.12 27.72 8.65
C LYS A 373 -50.88 28.16 9.90
N ILE A 374 -50.23 28.89 10.80
CA ILE A 374 -50.87 29.47 12.01
C ILE A 374 -51.92 30.53 11.61
N LEU A 375 -51.58 31.43 10.69
CA LEU A 375 -52.50 32.47 10.20
C LEU A 375 -53.71 31.85 9.45
N LYS A 376 -53.50 30.88 8.55
CA LYS A 376 -54.60 30.18 7.84
C LYS A 376 -55.54 29.44 8.79
N ARG A 377 -55.02 28.86 9.89
CA ARG A 377 -55.86 28.26 10.95
C ARG A 377 -56.68 29.29 11.71
N GLY A 378 -56.14 30.50 11.90
CA GLY A 378 -56.89 31.61 12.50
C GLY A 378 -57.99 32.17 11.58
N LYS A 379 -57.68 32.37 10.29
CA LYS A 379 -58.48 33.13 9.31
C LYS A 379 -58.70 34.63 9.62
N PHE A 380 -58.04 35.16 10.65
CA PHE A 380 -58.04 36.59 10.97
C PHE A 380 -56.61 37.06 11.34
N PRO A 381 -56.31 38.38 11.20
CA PRO A 381 -55.02 38.95 11.58
C PRO A 381 -54.73 38.77 13.07
N LEU A 382 -53.48 38.42 13.41
CA LEU A 382 -53.09 38.12 14.79
C LEU A 382 -52.10 39.15 15.34
N PRO A 383 -52.21 39.55 16.63
CA PRO A 383 -51.20 40.38 17.27
C PRO A 383 -49.90 39.60 17.47
N LEU A 384 -48.76 40.30 17.37
CA LEU A 384 -47.40 39.72 17.40
C LEU A 384 -47.18 38.73 18.56
N GLY A 385 -47.70 39.02 19.76
CA GLY A 385 -47.56 38.16 20.94
C GLY A 385 -48.24 36.80 20.79
N LYS A 386 -49.43 36.77 20.15
CA LYS A 386 -50.18 35.52 19.91
C LYS A 386 -49.51 34.68 18.81
N ILE A 387 -48.98 35.32 17.76
CA ILE A 387 -48.16 34.64 16.76
C ILE A 387 -46.90 34.04 17.40
N LEU A 388 -46.19 34.80 18.25
CA LEU A 388 -45.00 34.31 18.95
C LEU A 388 -45.28 33.11 19.84
N PHE A 389 -46.42 33.11 20.55
CA PHE A 389 -46.86 31.99 21.37
C PHE A 389 -47.11 30.73 20.54
N GLU A 390 -47.92 30.81 19.48
CA GLU A 390 -48.23 29.64 18.63
C GLU A 390 -47.01 29.14 17.86
N VAL A 391 -46.13 30.03 17.36
CA VAL A 391 -44.87 29.63 16.71
C VAL A 391 -43.97 28.88 17.69
N ASN A 392 -43.83 29.37 18.94
CA ASN A 392 -42.97 28.74 19.93
C ASN A 392 -43.42 27.33 20.36
N LYS A 393 -44.71 27.00 20.25
CA LYS A 393 -45.20 25.61 20.45
C LYS A 393 -44.64 24.64 19.41
N VAL A 394 -44.46 25.10 18.17
CA VAL A 394 -43.92 24.30 17.06
C VAL A 394 -42.40 24.33 17.06
N ARG A 395 -41.80 25.51 17.21
CA ARG A 395 -40.34 25.72 17.14
C ARG A 395 -39.95 27.04 17.81
N GLN A 396 -39.06 26.96 18.80
CA GLN A 396 -38.55 28.13 19.51
C GLN A 396 -37.96 29.20 18.56
N MET A 397 -38.41 30.43 18.73
CA MET A 397 -38.00 31.60 17.95
C MET A 397 -37.88 32.83 18.84
N LYS A 398 -36.84 33.65 18.62
CA LYS A 398 -36.69 34.95 19.30
C LYS A 398 -37.68 35.97 18.72
N ARG A 399 -38.26 36.83 19.57
CA ARG A 399 -39.21 37.89 19.16
C ARG A 399 -38.67 38.77 18.02
N THR A 400 -37.38 39.11 18.03
CA THR A 400 -36.71 39.86 16.96
C THR A 400 -36.68 39.10 15.63
N SER A 401 -36.45 37.79 15.65
CA SER A 401 -36.51 36.94 14.46
C SER A 401 -37.93 36.79 13.91
N LEU A 402 -38.96 36.84 14.77
CA LEU A 402 -40.36 36.85 14.34
C LEU A 402 -40.71 38.15 13.63
N ILE A 403 -40.39 39.30 14.26
CA ILE A 403 -40.58 40.62 13.67
C ILE A 403 -39.88 40.68 12.31
N LEU A 404 -38.61 40.28 12.22
CA LEU A 404 -37.85 40.26 10.97
C LEU A 404 -38.50 39.36 9.89
N SER A 405 -39.08 38.22 10.28
CA SER A 405 -39.75 37.29 9.36
C SER A 405 -41.09 37.82 8.85
N LEU A 406 -41.86 38.49 9.72
CA LEU A 406 -43.13 39.14 9.36
C LEU A 406 -42.89 40.41 8.55
N ASP A 407 -41.88 41.20 8.89
CA ASP A 407 -41.62 42.49 8.27
C ASP A 407 -40.98 42.37 6.88
N LEU A 408 -40.04 41.44 6.67
CA LEU A 408 -39.28 41.34 5.42
C LEU A 408 -39.91 40.42 4.37
N HIS A 409 -40.78 39.48 4.75
CA HIS A 409 -41.27 38.45 3.84
C HIS A 409 -42.59 38.88 3.16
N PRO A 410 -42.66 38.96 1.81
CA PRO A 410 -43.78 39.60 1.10
C PRO A 410 -45.12 38.83 1.17
N ARG A 411 -45.14 37.67 1.83
CA ARG A 411 -46.36 36.90 2.14
C ARG A 411 -47.24 37.55 3.21
N PHE A 412 -46.64 38.34 4.11
CA PHE A 412 -47.33 38.95 5.25
C PHE A 412 -47.54 40.45 5.05
N TYR A 413 -48.61 40.97 5.64
CA TYR A 413 -48.82 42.40 5.82
C TYR A 413 -48.88 42.74 7.32
N LYS A 414 -48.71 44.03 7.61
CA LYS A 414 -48.94 44.62 8.94
C LYS A 414 -50.10 45.60 8.80
N SER A 415 -51.10 45.46 9.67
CA SER A 415 -52.27 46.35 9.69
C SER A 415 -51.99 47.69 10.39
N ILE A 416 -52.93 48.62 10.26
CA ILE A 416 -52.98 49.85 11.07
C ILE A 416 -53.07 49.49 12.57
N ASN A 417 -53.90 48.50 12.93
CA ASN A 417 -54.07 47.97 14.29
C ASN A 417 -52.86 47.20 14.87
N ASN A 418 -51.70 47.18 14.19
CA ASN A 418 -50.49 46.44 14.57
C ASN A 418 -50.66 44.91 14.70
N THR A 419 -51.71 44.36 14.09
CA THR A 419 -51.87 42.94 13.82
C THR A 419 -51.17 42.56 12.50
N PHE A 420 -50.97 41.26 12.29
CA PHE A 420 -50.33 40.72 11.08
C PHE A 420 -51.20 39.65 10.45
N GLY A 421 -51.35 39.70 9.12
CA GLY A 421 -52.14 38.74 8.34
C GLY A 421 -51.42 38.30 7.06
N LEU A 422 -52.05 37.40 6.30
CA LEU A 422 -51.57 37.01 4.97
C LEU A 422 -51.98 38.07 3.94
N ARG A 423 -51.04 38.54 3.12
CA ARG A 423 -51.31 39.57 2.09
C ARG A 423 -52.34 39.10 1.04
N ALA A 424 -52.56 37.79 0.94
CA ALA A 424 -53.66 37.20 0.16
C ALA A 424 -55.07 37.52 0.67
N TRP A 425 -55.24 37.94 1.93
CA TRP A 425 -56.53 38.36 2.50
C TRP A 425 -56.88 39.82 2.20
N LEU A 426 -55.94 40.62 1.71
CA LEU A 426 -56.20 42.01 1.36
C LEU A 426 -56.98 42.10 0.05
N GLU A 427 -58.00 42.96 0.04
CA GLU A 427 -58.57 43.46 -1.21
C GLU A 427 -57.62 44.45 -1.90
N GLU A 428 -57.81 44.65 -3.20
CA GLU A 428 -57.04 45.64 -3.96
C GLU A 428 -57.28 47.04 -3.41
N ARG A 429 -56.24 47.89 -3.34
CA ARG A 429 -56.27 49.13 -2.54
C ARG A 429 -57.34 50.14 -2.95
N TYR A 430 -57.83 50.09 -4.19
CA TYR A 430 -58.92 50.95 -4.69
C TYR A 430 -60.34 50.45 -4.31
N LYS A 431 -60.46 49.26 -3.70
CA LYS A 431 -61.70 48.70 -3.15
C LYS A 431 -61.83 48.93 -1.63
N GLN A 432 -60.73 49.29 -0.97
CA GLN A 432 -60.66 49.51 0.48
C GLN A 432 -61.35 50.83 0.87
N ASN A 433 -62.67 50.76 1.10
CA ASN A 433 -63.50 51.88 1.53
C ASN A 433 -63.45 52.10 3.05
N LEU A 434 -64.07 53.17 3.55
CA LEU A 434 -64.20 53.49 5.00
C LEU A 434 -64.93 52.43 5.85
N LEU A 435 -65.55 51.42 5.21
CA LEU A 435 -66.18 50.26 5.86
C LEU A 435 -65.23 49.06 6.00
N THR A 436 -64.01 49.15 5.48
CA THR A 436 -62.97 48.10 5.64
C THR A 436 -62.47 48.12 7.09
N PRO A 437 -62.48 47.00 7.84
CA PRO A 437 -61.95 47.00 9.20
C PRO A 437 -60.44 47.26 9.20
N ASP A 438 -59.94 48.05 10.16
CA ASP A 438 -58.53 48.48 10.23
C ASP A 438 -57.50 47.33 10.24
N ASP A 439 -57.90 46.15 10.73
CA ASP A 439 -57.10 44.91 10.69
C ASP A 439 -56.84 44.40 9.26
N PHE A 440 -57.64 44.81 8.28
CA PHE A 440 -57.52 44.50 6.85
C PHE A 440 -57.06 45.71 6.02
N ILE A 441 -56.68 46.83 6.65
CA ILE A 441 -56.03 47.96 5.98
C ILE A 441 -54.51 47.90 6.22
N GLU A 442 -53.73 47.90 5.14
CA GLU A 442 -52.27 47.75 5.21
C GLU A 442 -51.55 49.08 5.53
N GLU A 443 -50.64 49.07 6.51
CA GLU A 443 -49.75 50.20 6.79
C GLU A 443 -48.90 50.55 5.56
N SER A 444 -48.83 51.83 5.18
CA SER A 444 -48.05 52.29 4.03
C SER A 444 -46.58 51.84 4.04
N LYS A 445 -45.95 51.69 5.21
CA LYS A 445 -44.57 51.15 5.34
C LYS A 445 -44.49 49.65 5.08
N SER A 446 -45.58 48.90 5.20
CA SER A 446 -45.66 47.48 4.85
C SER A 446 -45.84 47.31 3.34
N TYR A 447 -46.72 48.12 2.73
CA TYR A 447 -46.91 48.16 1.27
C TYR A 447 -45.60 48.50 0.52
N GLN A 448 -44.87 49.54 0.94
CA GLN A 448 -43.57 49.94 0.36
C GLN A 448 -42.47 48.85 0.40
N ARG A 449 -42.67 47.74 1.13
CA ARG A 449 -41.74 46.61 1.15
C ARG A 449 -42.00 45.62 0.02
N ILE A 450 -43.17 45.67 -0.63
CA ILE A 450 -43.50 44.84 -1.80
C ILE A 450 -42.52 45.17 -2.94
N GLU A 451 -42.33 46.45 -3.25
CA GLU A 451 -41.37 46.92 -4.26
C GLU A 451 -39.93 46.49 -3.93
N LYS A 452 -39.55 46.62 -2.65
CA LYS A 452 -38.24 46.19 -2.12
C LYS A 452 -38.07 44.66 -2.05
N ALA A 453 -39.15 43.89 -2.18
CA ALA A 453 -39.13 42.43 -2.30
C ALA A 453 -39.07 42.01 -3.78
N LYS A 454 -39.85 42.67 -4.66
CA LYS A 454 -39.77 42.48 -6.12
C LYS A 454 -38.35 42.78 -6.64
N SER A 455 -37.72 43.88 -6.20
CA SER A 455 -36.32 44.19 -6.55
C SER A 455 -35.27 43.25 -5.94
N ARG A 456 -35.68 42.36 -5.02
CA ARG A 456 -34.88 41.26 -4.48
C ARG A 456 -35.22 39.89 -5.11
N GLY A 457 -36.00 39.87 -6.20
CA GLY A 457 -36.34 38.66 -6.95
C GLY A 457 -37.48 37.83 -6.36
N TYR A 458 -38.29 38.35 -5.44
CA TYR A 458 -39.48 37.64 -4.95
C TYR A 458 -40.64 37.74 -5.94
N ASN A 459 -41.16 36.60 -6.38
CA ASN A 459 -42.42 36.53 -7.14
C ASN A 459 -43.63 36.70 -6.20
N VAL A 460 -43.99 37.95 -5.90
CA VAL A 460 -45.04 38.28 -4.94
C VAL A 460 -46.43 37.83 -5.40
N GLU A 461 -46.72 37.90 -6.71
CA GLU A 461 -48.00 37.44 -7.27
C GLU A 461 -48.20 35.93 -7.16
N GLU A 462 -47.15 35.13 -7.43
CA GLU A 462 -47.19 33.68 -7.25
C GLU A 462 -47.45 33.30 -5.78
N ILE A 463 -46.73 33.92 -4.84
CA ILE A 463 -46.91 33.71 -3.38
C ILE A 463 -48.36 34.02 -2.97
N ILE A 464 -48.93 35.13 -3.45
CA ILE A 464 -50.33 35.49 -3.17
C ILE A 464 -51.30 34.48 -3.81
N SER A 465 -51.03 34.01 -5.03
CA SER A 465 -51.88 33.03 -5.71
C SER A 465 -51.91 31.67 -5.00
N LEU A 466 -50.78 31.23 -4.45
CA LEU A 466 -50.67 30.01 -3.65
C LEU A 466 -51.42 30.14 -2.33
N ASP A 467 -51.45 31.33 -1.74
CA ASP A 467 -52.22 31.59 -0.53
C ASP A 467 -53.72 31.83 -0.75
N LYS A 468 -54.16 32.15 -1.97
CA LYS A 468 -55.59 32.19 -2.34
C LYS A 468 -56.16 30.82 -2.75
N LYS A 469 -55.31 29.86 -3.13
CA LYS A 469 -55.70 28.50 -3.57
C LYS A 469 -55.77 27.44 -2.44
N GLN A 470 -55.55 27.85 -1.19
CA GLN A 470 -55.42 26.97 0.00
C GLN A 470 -55.93 27.65 1.27
#